data_AF-A0A5D0NX72-F1
#
_entry.id   AF-A0A5D0NX72-F1
#
_cell.length_a   1.000
_cell.length_b   1.000
_cell.length_c   1.000
_cell.angle_alpha   90.00
_cell.angle_beta   90.00
_cell.angle_gamma   90.00
#
_symmetry.space_group_name_H-M   'P 1'
#
loop_
_entity.id
_entity.type
_entity.pdbx_description
1 polymer ?
#
loop_
_entity_poly.entity_id
_entity_poly.type
_entity_poly.pdbx_seq_one_letter_code
_entity_poly.pdbx_strand_id
1 'polypeptide(L)' 'MNEAVALLLVQHLFPGWLITRDARGNWWAAFSSDDLDGLLAVLSAADPDAARRAVHLLTEGG' A
#
# COMPACT_ATOMS: atom_id res chain seq x y z
N MET A 1 -14.68 6.04 5.93
CA MET A 1 -13.38 6.71 5.70
C MET A 1 -13.42 7.33 4.31
N ASN A 2 -13.00 8.58 4.12
CA ASN A 2 -12.93 9.17 2.78
C ASN A 2 -11.67 8.64 2.08
N GLU A 3 -11.84 7.99 0.93
CA GLU A 3 -10.76 7.35 0.16
C GLU A 3 -9.65 8.36 -0.21
N ALA A 4 -10.02 9.60 -0.54
CA ALA A 4 -9.06 10.66 -0.83
C ALA A 4 -8.19 11.02 0.39
N VAL A 5 -8.77 10.99 1.59
CA VAL A 5 -8.04 11.26 2.85
C VAL A 5 -7.10 10.10 3.17
N ALA A 6 -7.53 8.86 2.93
CA ALA A 6 -6.67 7.69 3.09
C ALA A 6 -5.46 7.75 2.13
N LEU A 7 -5.66 8.14 0.87
CA LEU A 7 -4.59 8.25 -0.11
C LEU A 7 -3.61 9.39 0.22
N LEU A 8 -4.09 10.53 0.72
CA LEU A 8 -3.24 11.61 1.22
C LEU A 8 -2.39 11.17 2.42
N LEU A 9 -2.96 10.36 3.33
CA LEU A 9 -2.21 9.81 4.46
C LEU A 9 -1.14 8.83 3.97
N VAL A 10 -1.48 7.94 3.03
CA VAL A 10 -0.52 7.01 2.43
C VAL A 10 0.60 7.77 1.70
N GLN A 11 0.28 8.81 0.93
CA GLN A 11 1.27 9.65 0.27
C GLN A 11 2.17 10.41 1.26
N HIS A 12 1.63 10.81 2.42
CA HIS A 12 2.41 11.45 3.47
C HIS A 12 3.36 10.48 4.17
N LEU A 13 2.90 9.25 4.44
CA LEU A 13 3.70 8.21 5.08
C LEU A 13 4.76 7.64 4.12
N PHE A 14 4.45 7.58 2.83
CA PHE A 14 5.30 7.00 1.80
C PHE A 14 5.47 7.97 0.62
N PRO A 15 6.31 9.02 0.79
CA PRO A 15 6.48 10.06 -0.23
C PRO A 15 7.12 9.56 -1.53
N GLY A 16 7.79 8.40 -1.50
CA GLY A 16 8.37 7.75 -2.69
C GLY A 16 7.38 6.97 -3.56
N TRP A 17 6.13 6.81 -3.11
CA TRP A 17 5.16 6.00 -3.82
C TRP A 17 4.46 6.79 -4.93
N LEU A 18 4.38 6.18 -6.10
CA LEU A 18 3.60 6.70 -7.21
C LEU A 18 2.18 6.14 -7.13
N ILE A 19 1.26 6.92 -6.56
CA ILE A 19 -0.16 6.60 -6.47
C ILE A 19 -0.87 7.16 -7.71
N THR A 20 -1.44 6.28 -8.53
CA THR A 20 -2.11 6.61 -9.77
C THR A 20 -3.49 5.97 -9.80
N ARG A 21 -4.42 6.57 -10.55
CA ARG A 21 -5.74 5.99 -10.78
C ARG A 21 -5.81 5.51 -12.23
N ASP A 22 -6.20 4.26 -12.44
CA ASP A 22 -6.37 3.72 -13.78
C ASP A 22 -7.66 4.23 -14.45
N ALA A 23 -7.79 3.97 -15.75
CA ALA A 23 -8.97 4.33 -16.54
C ALA A 23 -10.27 3.62 -16.10
N ARG A 24 -10.17 2.57 -15.28
CA ARG A 24 -11.30 1.82 -14.71
C ARG A 24 -11.70 2.35 -13.32
N GLY A 25 -10.97 3.33 -12.80
CA GLY A 25 -11.22 3.96 -11.50
C GLY A 25 -10.55 3.28 -10.32
N ASN A 26 -9.71 2.26 -10.54
CA ASN A 26 -8.95 1.58 -9.48
C ASN A 26 -7.67 2.37 -9.15
N TRP A 27 -7.28 2.31 -7.88
CA TRP A 27 -6.03 2.90 -7.41
C TRP A 27 -4.88 1.90 -7.50
N TRP A 28 -3.77 2.39 -8.03
CA TRP A 28 -2.52 1.66 -8.17
C TRP A 28 -1.43 2.43 -7.44
N ALA A 29 -0.60 1.72 -6.68
CA ALA A 29 0.60 2.28 -6.07
C ALA A 29 1.81 1.54 -6.64
N ALA A 30 2.75 2.28 -7.23
CA ALA A 30 4.07 1.75 -7.57
C ALA A 30 5.08 2.24 -6.53
N PHE A 31 5.88 1.32 -6.01
CA PHE A 31 6.86 1.56 -4.96
C PHE A 31 8.11 0.70 -5.22
N SER A 32 9.24 1.10 -4.63
CA SER A 32 10.48 0.32 -4.76
C SER A 32 10.43 -0.90 -3.83
N SER A 33 11.22 -1.94 -4.15
CA SER A 33 11.32 -3.14 -3.30
C SER A 33 11.73 -2.84 -1.86
N ASP A 34 12.53 -1.78 -1.65
CA ASP A 34 12.99 -1.35 -0.32
C ASP A 34 11.84 -0.75 0.50
N ASP A 35 10.91 -0.05 -0.17
CA ASP A 35 9.71 0.51 0.46
C ASP A 35 8.68 -0.56 0.85
N LEU A 36 8.69 -1.73 0.19
CA LEU A 36 7.75 -2.83 0.48
C LEU A 36 8.03 -3.48 1.83
N ASP A 37 9.29 -3.77 2.14
CA ASP A 37 9.67 -4.36 3.43
C ASP A 37 9.37 -3.39 4.58
N GLY A 38 9.65 -2.10 4.37
CA GLY A 38 9.27 -1.03 5.30
C GLY A 38 7.76 -0.94 5.53
N LEU A 39 6.96 -1.02 4.47
CA LEU A 39 5.50 -1.05 4.55
C LEU A 39 4.98 -2.25 5.34
N LEU A 40 5.48 -3.45 5.05
CA LEU A 40 5.05 -4.68 5.71
C LEU A 40 5.42 -4.66 7.20
N ALA A 41 6.55 -4.06 7.57
CA ALA A 41 6.94 -3.87 8.97
C ALA A 41 5.97 -2.93 9.71
N VAL A 42 5.61 -1.79 9.11
CA VAL A 42 4.65 -0.84 9.71
C VAL A 42 3.25 -1.44 9.79
N LEU A 43 2.79 -2.12 8.72
CA LEU A 43 1.52 -2.85 8.74
C LEU A 43 1.51 -3.92 9.82
N SER A 44 2.59 -4.69 9.96
CA SER A 44 2.67 -5.75 10.98
C SER A 44 2.64 -5.18 12.40
N ALA A 45 3.23 -4.00 12.61
CA ALA A 45 3.21 -3.31 13.90
C ALA A 45 1.81 -2.77 14.26
N ALA A 46 1.01 -2.38 13.27
CA ALA A 46 -0.33 -1.84 13.46
C ALA A 46 -1.42 -2.94 13.50
N ASP A 47 -1.34 -3.90 12.59
CA ASP A 47 -2.25 -5.03 12.43
C ASP A 47 -1.52 -6.21 11.74
N PRO A 48 -1.04 -7.20 12.52
CA PRO A 48 -0.34 -8.37 11.99
C PRO A 48 -1.18 -9.19 11.00
N ASP A 49 -2.50 -9.26 11.18
CA ASP A 49 -3.39 -10.01 10.30
C ASP A 49 -3.61 -9.27 8.98
N ALA A 50 -3.63 -7.94 8.99
CA ALA A 50 -3.61 -7.14 7.77
C ALA A 50 -2.32 -7.34 6.97
N ALA A 51 -1.16 -7.39 7.64
CA ALA A 51 0.11 -7.67 6.97
C ALA A 51 0.12 -9.07 6.30
N ARG A 52 -0.37 -10.10 7.00
CA ARG A 52 -0.47 -11.45 6.46
C ARG A 52 -1.38 -11.52 5.22
N ARG A 53 -2.52 -10.82 5.25
CA ARG A 53 -3.42 -10.72 4.09
C ARG A 53 -2.78 -9.98 2.92
N ALA A 54 -2.05 -8.90 3.18
CA ALA A 54 -1.35 -8.15 2.16
C ALA A 54 -0.28 -9.01 1.44
N VAL A 55 0.52 -9.78 2.20
CA VAL A 55 1.50 -10.71 1.63
C VAL A 55 0.83 -11.77 0.75
N HIS A 56 -0.28 -12.35 1.22
CA HIS A 56 -1.04 -13.32 0.41
C HIS A 56 -1.52 -12.72 -0.92
N LEU A 57 -2.11 -11.52 -0.89
CA LEU A 57 -2.60 -10.84 -2.10
C LEU A 57 -1.48 -10.45 -3.07
N LEU A 58 -0.31 -10.07 -2.56
CA LEU A 58 0.86 -9.75 -3.37
C LEU A 58 1.47 -11.00 -4.01
N THR A 59 1.38 -12.16 -3.34
CA THR A 59 1.91 -13.43 -3.84
C THR A 59 1.00 -14.07 -4.89
N GLU A 60 -0.32 -13.86 -4.79
CA GLU A 60 -1.31 -14.39 -5.74
C GLU A 60 -1.39 -13.61 -7.06
N GLY A 61 -0.84 -12.39 -7.11
CA GLY A 61 -0.81 -11.54 -8.29
C GLY A 61 0.50 -11.54 -9.09
N GLY A 62 1.48 -12.38 -8.70
CA GLY A 62 2.80 -12.50 -9.34
C GLY A 62 2.85 -13.46 -10.52
#